data_AF-M8ATN6-F1
#
_entry.id   AF-M8ATN6-F1
#
_cell.length_a   1.000
_cell.length_b   1.000
_cell.length_c   1.000
_cell.angle_alpha   90.00
_cell.angle_beta   90.00
_cell.angle_gamma   90.00
#
_symmetry.space_group_name_H-M   'P 1'
#
loop_
_entity.id
_entity.type
_entity.pdbx_description
1 polymer ?
#
loop_
_entity_poly.entity_id
_entity_poly.type
_entity_poly.pdbx_seq_one_letter_code
_entity_poly.pdbx_strand_id
1 'polypeptide(L)'
;MSPLQRYEAFFRSFVDAFDDLFESTITDVTVGLGPNGELRYPSYPPGSDVTQFIGVGEFQCYDKYMLAQLRQHAEALGNPMWGLAGPHNAPGYDESPDSSEFFRDHGSWDSPYGDFFLSWYAGKLLSHGDRVLGMASRVFGSKPVELSAKVPFMHWWHGAQSRPAEAVAGFYKSNKKNGYSPVAKVFAQHGCTMVVPGMDVCMNKQQRNTGSSPDKLLVQIKNACRRHGARIAGENASLVMTHTSSFPRIKSNIVTAELMRPTFFTYRRMGAEFFSPEHWPPFMEFVRSVVCGEWDEDDETAAAVSTYDELPQPV
;
A
#
# COMPACT_ATOMS: atom_id res chain seq x y z
N MET A 1 -29.34 0.23 -11.18
CA MET A 1 -28.12 1.03 -10.91
C MET A 1 -26.96 0.09 -10.68
N SER A 2 -25.92 0.15 -11.50
CA SER A 2 -24.70 -0.66 -11.35
C SER A 2 -23.88 -0.19 -10.13
N PRO A 3 -22.93 -1.00 -9.62
CA PRO A 3 -22.03 -0.56 -8.54
C PRO A 3 -21.25 0.72 -8.88
N LEU A 4 -20.76 0.87 -10.12
CA LEU A 4 -20.08 2.09 -10.56
C LEU A 4 -20.99 3.33 -10.50
N GLN A 5 -22.25 3.20 -10.92
CA GLN A 5 -23.22 4.30 -10.81
C GLN A 5 -23.47 4.69 -9.35
N ARG A 6 -23.48 3.73 -8.41
CA ARG A 6 -23.62 4.03 -6.98
C ARG A 6 -22.41 4.79 -6.43
N TYR A 7 -21.19 4.40 -6.80
CA TYR A 7 -19.99 5.16 -6.44
C TYR A 7 -20.04 6.58 -6.99
N GLU A 8 -20.41 6.76 -8.26
CA GLU A 8 -20.52 8.09 -8.86
C GLU A 8 -21.53 8.97 -8.13
N ALA A 9 -22.72 8.43 -7.87
CA ALA A 9 -23.78 9.15 -7.15
C ALA A 9 -23.33 9.54 -5.74
N PHE A 10 -22.61 8.64 -5.05
CA PHE A 10 -22.05 8.92 -3.73
C PHE A 10 -20.99 10.03 -3.79
N PHE A 11 -20.05 9.98 -4.74
CA PHE A 11 -19.04 11.02 -4.89
C PHE A 11 -19.66 12.38 -5.19
N ARG A 12 -20.66 12.44 -6.08
CA ARG A 12 -21.38 13.70 -6.39
C ARG A 12 -22.11 14.23 -5.16
N SER A 13 -22.84 13.37 -4.45
CA SER A 13 -23.52 13.77 -3.23
C SER A 13 -22.55 14.25 -2.15
N PHE A 14 -21.35 13.68 -2.05
CA PHE A 14 -20.31 14.16 -1.14
C PHE A 14 -19.80 15.54 -1.54
N VAL A 15 -19.56 15.75 -2.84
CA VAL A 15 -19.17 17.07 -3.36
C VAL A 15 -20.22 18.13 -3.03
N ASP A 16 -21.49 17.84 -3.30
CA ASP A 16 -22.59 18.79 -3.07
C ASP A 16 -22.79 19.09 -1.58
N ALA A 17 -22.65 18.08 -0.71
CA ALA A 17 -22.90 18.21 0.73
C ALA A 17 -21.79 18.94 1.49
N PHE A 18 -20.55 18.91 0.98
CA PHE A 18 -19.36 19.47 1.64
C PHE A 18 -18.64 20.51 0.76
N ASP A 19 -19.38 21.15 -0.15
CA ASP A 19 -18.87 22.08 -1.16
C ASP A 19 -18.01 23.19 -0.55
N ASP A 20 -18.48 23.73 0.56
CA ASP A 20 -17.88 24.81 1.35
C ASP A 20 -16.58 24.40 2.07
N LEU A 21 -16.33 23.11 2.24
CA LEU A 21 -15.16 22.60 2.95
C LEU A 21 -13.96 22.31 2.05
N PHE A 22 -14.12 22.27 0.72
CA PHE A 22 -13.02 21.92 -0.20
C PHE A 22 -11.91 22.97 -0.28
N GLU A 23 -12.20 24.24 -0.02
CA GLU A 23 -11.18 25.32 -0.07
C GLU A 23 -10.40 25.48 1.24
N SER A 24 -10.75 24.71 2.28
CA SER A 24 -10.19 24.89 3.63
C SER A 24 -9.84 23.59 4.35
N THR A 25 -10.79 22.68 4.46
CA THR A 25 -10.74 21.57 5.42
C THR A 25 -10.50 20.23 4.74
N ILE A 26 -11.15 19.99 3.59
CA ILE A 26 -11.01 18.75 2.83
C ILE A 26 -9.88 18.91 1.82
N THR A 27 -8.69 18.45 2.18
CA THR A 27 -7.49 18.54 1.34
C THR A 27 -7.20 17.27 0.54
N ASP A 28 -7.74 16.12 0.95
CA ASP A 28 -7.58 14.82 0.26
C ASP A 28 -8.88 14.02 0.32
N VAL A 29 -9.19 13.31 -0.77
CA VAL A 29 -10.21 12.26 -0.82
C VAL A 29 -9.54 10.92 -1.15
N THR A 30 -9.48 10.05 -0.14
CA THR A 30 -9.02 8.67 -0.32
C THR A 30 -10.13 7.78 -0.86
N VAL A 31 -10.00 7.35 -2.11
CA VAL A 31 -10.98 6.51 -2.82
C VAL A 31 -10.80 5.05 -2.44
N GLY A 32 -11.84 4.44 -1.86
CA GLY A 32 -11.86 3.02 -1.52
C GLY A 32 -12.03 2.13 -2.75
N LEU A 33 -11.13 1.15 -2.93
CA LEU A 33 -11.08 0.28 -4.12
C LEU A 33 -11.34 -1.22 -3.82
N GLY A 34 -11.74 -1.54 -2.59
CA GLY A 34 -11.92 -2.93 -2.16
C GLY A 34 -11.93 -3.09 -0.64
N PRO A 35 -11.64 -4.29 -0.11
CA PRO A 35 -11.61 -4.56 1.32
C PRO A 35 -10.61 -3.64 2.02
N ASN A 36 -11.00 -3.08 3.18
CA ASN A 36 -10.26 -2.04 3.91
C ASN A 36 -9.97 -0.76 3.09
N GLY A 37 -10.70 -0.55 1.98
CA GLY A 37 -10.47 0.56 1.05
C GLY A 37 -9.29 0.35 0.09
N GLU A 38 -8.64 -0.82 0.11
CA GLU A 38 -7.45 -1.11 -0.70
C GLU A 38 -7.80 -1.69 -2.06
N LEU A 39 -6.99 -1.41 -3.08
CA LEU A 39 -7.07 -2.05 -4.38
C LEU A 39 -6.52 -3.48 -4.30
N ARG A 40 -7.36 -4.42 -3.86
CA ARG A 40 -7.07 -5.85 -3.84
C ARG A 40 -8.32 -6.71 -3.74
N TYR A 41 -8.11 -8.01 -3.89
CA TYR A 41 -9.08 -9.02 -3.50
C TYR A 41 -9.05 -9.30 -1.99
N PRO A 42 -10.16 -9.79 -1.39
CA PRO A 42 -10.21 -10.21 0.01
C PRO A 42 -9.58 -11.60 0.20
N SER A 43 -8.29 -11.73 -0.11
CA SER A 43 -7.59 -13.01 -0.27
C SER A 43 -7.15 -13.71 1.02
N TYR A 44 -7.45 -13.13 2.18
CA TYR A 44 -7.20 -13.71 3.50
C TYR A 44 -8.47 -13.57 4.35
N PRO A 45 -8.66 -14.42 5.39
CA PRO A 45 -9.96 -14.52 6.05
C PRO A 45 -10.43 -13.18 6.65
N PRO A 46 -11.72 -12.82 6.51
CA PRO A 46 -12.28 -11.64 7.12
C PRO A 46 -12.09 -11.65 8.65
N GLY A 47 -11.65 -10.54 9.22
CA GLY A 47 -11.37 -10.44 10.66
C GLY A 47 -10.01 -11.01 11.09
N SER A 48 -9.26 -11.64 10.19
CA SER A 48 -7.85 -11.95 10.46
C SER A 48 -7.04 -10.68 10.58
N ASP A 49 -6.20 -10.65 11.60
CA ASP A 49 -5.13 -9.66 11.71
C ASP A 49 -4.09 -9.98 10.62
N VAL A 50 -4.01 -9.13 9.60
CA VAL A 50 -3.03 -9.23 8.49
C VAL A 50 -1.61 -9.34 9.02
N THR A 51 -1.38 -8.81 10.22
CA THR A 51 -0.06 -8.80 10.85
C THR A 51 0.35 -10.17 11.41
N GLN A 52 -0.62 -11.03 11.72
CA GLN A 52 -0.42 -12.38 12.25
C GLN A 52 -0.65 -13.46 11.19
N PHE A 53 -1.35 -13.12 10.10
CA PHE A 53 -1.60 -14.04 9.01
C PHE A 53 -0.32 -14.34 8.23
N ILE A 54 0.04 -15.62 8.18
CA ILE A 54 1.25 -16.12 7.52
C ILE A 54 0.96 -17.06 6.35
N GLY A 55 -0.31 -17.38 6.12
CA GLY A 55 -0.75 -18.21 5.01
C GLY A 55 -0.59 -17.51 3.66
N VAL A 56 -0.67 -18.30 2.60
CA VAL A 56 -0.68 -17.80 1.21
C VAL A 56 -1.93 -17.03 0.86
N GLY A 57 -3.09 -17.42 1.41
CA GLY A 57 -4.40 -16.91 1.01
C GLY A 57 -4.98 -17.61 -0.23
N GLU A 58 -6.21 -17.24 -0.62
CA GLU A 58 -6.94 -17.87 -1.73
C GLU A 58 -7.41 -16.87 -2.79
N PHE A 59 -7.54 -17.34 -4.03
CA PHE A 59 -8.13 -16.56 -5.13
C PHE A 59 -9.63 -16.29 -4.90
N GLN A 60 -10.07 -15.06 -5.16
CA GLN A 60 -11.43 -14.60 -4.86
C GLN A 60 -12.22 -14.28 -6.14
N CYS A 61 -12.30 -15.24 -7.07
CA CYS A 61 -12.92 -15.06 -8.39
C CYS A 61 -14.00 -16.11 -8.74
N TYR A 62 -14.60 -16.73 -7.73
CA TYR A 62 -15.55 -17.84 -7.90
C TYR A 62 -17.02 -17.39 -7.96
N ASP A 63 -17.30 -16.08 -7.92
CA ASP A 63 -18.65 -15.60 -8.18
C ASP A 63 -19.03 -15.81 -9.66
N LYS A 64 -20.34 -15.92 -9.91
CA LYS A 64 -20.86 -16.22 -11.25
C LYS A 64 -20.44 -15.22 -12.34
N TYR A 65 -20.16 -13.96 -11.99
CA TYR A 65 -19.76 -12.95 -12.96
C TYR A 65 -18.28 -13.08 -13.32
N MET A 66 -17.40 -13.28 -12.35
CA MET A 66 -15.98 -13.50 -12.62
C MET A 66 -15.75 -14.83 -13.36
N LEU A 67 -16.45 -15.91 -13.00
CA LEU A 67 -16.37 -17.18 -13.73
C LEU A 67 -16.82 -17.04 -15.19
N ALA A 68 -17.91 -16.33 -15.45
CA ALA A 68 -18.35 -16.05 -16.82
C ALA A 68 -17.31 -15.24 -17.62
N GLN A 69 -16.69 -14.25 -16.99
CA GLN A 69 -15.63 -13.45 -17.61
C GLN A 69 -14.32 -14.23 -17.83
N LEU A 70 -14.00 -15.18 -16.97
CA LEU A 70 -12.86 -16.07 -17.13
C LEU A 70 -13.08 -16.98 -18.34
N ARG A 71 -14.25 -17.60 -18.42
CA ARG A 71 -14.66 -18.43 -19.56
C ARG A 71 -14.58 -17.68 -20.88
N GLN A 72 -15.16 -16.47 -20.94
CA GLN A 72 -15.11 -15.63 -22.14
C GLN A 72 -13.66 -15.28 -22.53
N HIS A 73 -12.80 -14.98 -21.56
CA HIS A 73 -11.40 -14.68 -21.82
C HIS A 73 -10.64 -15.89 -22.39
N ALA A 74 -10.90 -17.08 -21.85
CA ALA A 74 -10.32 -18.34 -22.32
C ALA A 74 -10.77 -18.69 -23.75
N GLU A 75 -12.06 -18.52 -24.05
CA GLU A 75 -12.63 -18.72 -25.39
C GLU A 75 -12.00 -17.75 -26.41
N ALA A 76 -11.84 -16.46 -26.05
CA ALA A 76 -11.23 -15.45 -26.91
C ALA A 76 -9.75 -15.74 -27.24
N LEU A 77 -9.04 -16.45 -26.36
CA LEU A 77 -7.65 -16.87 -26.57
C LEU A 77 -7.52 -18.27 -27.17
N GLY A 78 -8.63 -18.90 -27.59
CA GLY A 78 -8.62 -20.23 -28.20
C GLY A 78 -8.32 -21.38 -27.23
N ASN A 79 -8.39 -21.14 -25.92
CA ASN A 79 -8.08 -22.11 -24.87
C ASN A 79 -9.27 -22.31 -23.92
N PRO A 80 -10.46 -22.74 -24.40
CA PRO A 80 -11.70 -22.76 -23.60
C PRO A 80 -11.58 -23.57 -22.30
N MET A 81 -10.76 -24.63 -22.29
CA MET A 81 -10.52 -25.47 -21.11
C MET A 81 -9.84 -24.73 -19.95
N TRP A 82 -9.12 -23.64 -20.22
CA TRP A 82 -8.50 -22.81 -19.18
C TRP A 82 -9.51 -21.95 -18.43
N GLY A 83 -10.71 -21.79 -18.98
CA GLY A 83 -11.76 -20.91 -18.46
C GLY A 83 -12.78 -21.56 -17.54
N LEU A 84 -12.58 -22.83 -17.18
CA LEU A 84 -13.59 -23.62 -16.44
C LEU A 84 -13.72 -23.17 -14.98
N ALA A 85 -12.60 -22.85 -14.33
CA ALA A 85 -12.51 -22.34 -12.96
C ALA A 85 -11.12 -21.74 -12.70
N GLY A 86 -10.90 -21.23 -11.48
CA GLY A 86 -9.56 -20.94 -10.98
C GLY A 86 -8.69 -22.20 -10.79
N PRO A 87 -7.40 -22.03 -10.50
CA PRO A 87 -6.47 -23.14 -10.31
C PRO A 87 -6.90 -24.04 -9.16
N HIS A 88 -7.20 -25.29 -9.47
CA HIS A 88 -7.66 -26.31 -8.52
C HIS A 88 -6.54 -26.84 -7.60
N ASN A 89 -5.29 -26.62 -7.99
CA ASN A 89 -4.09 -27.01 -7.26
C ASN A 89 -3.46 -25.83 -6.51
N ALA A 90 -4.24 -24.80 -6.19
CA ALA A 90 -3.84 -23.75 -5.29
C ALA A 90 -3.97 -24.22 -3.82
N PRO A 91 -3.09 -23.77 -2.93
CA PRO A 91 -3.20 -24.02 -1.49
C PRO A 91 -4.41 -23.32 -0.86
N GLY A 92 -4.84 -23.80 0.29
CA GLY A 92 -5.83 -23.16 1.15
C GLY A 92 -5.29 -21.92 1.89
N TYR A 93 -6.18 -21.15 2.52
CA TYR A 93 -5.83 -19.87 3.14
C TYR A 93 -4.56 -19.89 4.01
N ASP A 94 -4.51 -20.75 5.02
CA ASP A 94 -3.48 -20.81 6.06
C ASP A 94 -2.28 -21.68 5.69
N GLU A 95 -2.29 -22.28 4.50
CA GLU A 95 -1.26 -23.20 4.06
C GLU A 95 -0.01 -22.47 3.51
N SER A 96 1.11 -23.19 3.46
CA SER A 96 2.35 -22.71 2.86
C SER A 96 2.32 -22.84 1.33
N PRO A 97 3.19 -22.13 0.59
CA PRO A 97 3.26 -22.24 -0.87
C PRO A 97 3.55 -23.66 -1.37
N ASP A 98 4.28 -24.45 -0.58
CA ASP A 98 4.73 -25.82 -0.91
C ASP A 98 3.70 -26.91 -0.60
N SER A 99 2.60 -26.56 0.06
CA SER A 99 1.51 -27.50 0.40
C SER A 99 0.76 -28.02 -0.83
N SER A 100 0.79 -27.27 -1.94
CA SER A 100 0.08 -27.59 -3.17
C SER A 100 0.89 -27.24 -4.40
N GLU A 101 0.47 -27.73 -5.57
CA GLU A 101 1.30 -27.67 -6.77
C GLU A 101 1.36 -26.30 -7.45
N PHE A 102 0.40 -25.42 -7.19
CA PHE A 102 0.30 -24.17 -7.93
C PHE A 102 1.43 -23.21 -7.59
N PHE A 103 1.74 -22.96 -6.30
CA PHE A 103 2.68 -21.91 -5.86
C PHE A 103 4.07 -22.40 -5.43
N ARG A 104 4.30 -23.71 -5.31
CA ARG A 104 5.63 -24.27 -5.03
C ARG A 104 6.68 -23.82 -6.07
N ASP A 105 7.95 -23.96 -5.74
CA ASP A 105 9.02 -23.72 -6.71
C ASP A 105 8.84 -24.61 -7.94
N HIS A 106 8.93 -24.00 -9.14
CA HIS A 106 8.60 -24.63 -10.43
C HIS A 106 7.17 -25.20 -10.52
N GLY A 107 6.24 -24.63 -9.73
CA GLY A 107 4.83 -24.98 -9.73
C GLY A 107 4.05 -24.48 -10.95
N SER A 108 2.75 -24.75 -10.96
CA SER A 108 1.87 -24.40 -12.09
C SER A 108 1.76 -22.89 -12.34
N TRP A 109 2.12 -22.05 -11.36
CA TRP A 109 2.18 -20.59 -11.49
C TRP A 109 3.12 -20.11 -12.62
N ASP A 110 4.15 -20.90 -12.95
CA ASP A 110 5.14 -20.59 -14.01
C ASP A 110 4.85 -21.31 -15.34
N SER A 111 3.64 -21.88 -15.48
CA SER A 111 3.18 -22.50 -16.71
C SER A 111 2.44 -21.50 -17.63
N PRO A 112 2.19 -21.82 -18.91
CA PRO A 112 1.34 -21.00 -19.78
C PRO A 112 -0.07 -20.76 -19.21
N TYR A 113 -0.64 -21.75 -18.52
CA TYR A 113 -1.92 -21.60 -17.83
C TYR A 113 -1.80 -20.65 -16.63
N GLY A 114 -0.71 -20.76 -15.86
CA GLY A 114 -0.42 -19.87 -14.73
C GLY A 114 -0.32 -18.41 -15.15
N ASP A 115 0.47 -18.10 -16.19
CA ASP A 115 0.59 -16.73 -16.73
C ASP A 115 -0.76 -16.23 -17.29
N PHE A 116 -1.53 -17.09 -17.97
CA PHE A 116 -2.89 -16.77 -18.43
C PHE A 116 -3.80 -16.37 -17.26
N PHE A 117 -3.93 -17.22 -16.24
CA PHE A 117 -4.87 -17.01 -15.15
C PHE A 117 -4.46 -15.82 -14.29
N LEU A 118 -3.18 -15.73 -13.91
CA LEU A 118 -2.67 -14.65 -13.06
C LEU A 118 -2.71 -13.29 -13.78
N SER A 119 -2.41 -13.25 -15.09
CA SER A 119 -2.55 -12.03 -15.89
C SER A 119 -4.01 -11.59 -16.02
N TRP A 120 -4.93 -12.52 -16.23
CA TRP A 120 -6.37 -12.23 -16.26
C TRP A 120 -6.85 -11.68 -14.90
N TYR A 121 -6.52 -12.37 -13.82
CA TYR A 121 -6.97 -12.02 -12.46
C TYR A 121 -6.45 -10.64 -12.04
N ALA A 122 -5.14 -10.38 -12.21
CA ALA A 122 -4.57 -9.06 -11.96
C ALA A 122 -5.14 -7.98 -12.90
N GLY A 123 -5.38 -8.32 -14.17
CA GLY A 123 -5.98 -7.42 -15.15
C GLY A 123 -7.40 -6.99 -14.79
N LYS A 124 -8.21 -7.87 -14.17
CA LYS A 124 -9.55 -7.53 -13.68
C LYS A 124 -9.51 -6.53 -12.53
N LEU A 125 -8.60 -6.72 -11.57
CA LEU A 125 -8.40 -5.76 -10.48
C LEU A 125 -7.89 -4.41 -11.00
N LEU A 126 -6.91 -4.41 -11.90
CA LEU A 126 -6.38 -3.19 -12.51
C LEU A 126 -7.48 -2.41 -13.25
N SER A 127 -8.30 -3.11 -14.03
CA SER A 127 -9.43 -2.51 -14.76
C SER A 127 -10.50 -1.95 -13.81
N HIS A 128 -10.70 -2.57 -12.64
CA HIS A 128 -11.57 -2.02 -11.60
C HIS A 128 -11.01 -0.69 -11.07
N GLY A 129 -9.74 -0.68 -10.67
CA GLY A 129 -9.06 0.53 -10.19
C GLY A 129 -9.12 1.68 -11.22
N ASP A 130 -8.83 1.39 -12.49
CA ASP A 130 -8.87 2.36 -13.58
C ASP A 130 -10.25 3.02 -13.74
N ARG A 131 -11.33 2.22 -13.73
CA ARG A 131 -12.70 2.75 -13.86
C ARG A 131 -13.11 3.60 -12.66
N VAL A 132 -12.80 3.16 -11.44
CA VAL A 132 -13.23 3.86 -10.22
C VAL A 132 -12.41 5.14 -10.02
N LEU A 133 -11.09 5.10 -10.22
CA LEU A 133 -10.23 6.27 -10.12
C LEU A 133 -10.51 7.28 -11.23
N GLY A 134 -10.72 6.84 -12.48
CA GLY A 134 -11.10 7.73 -13.57
C GLY A 134 -12.45 8.41 -13.32
N MET A 135 -13.38 7.73 -12.63
CA MET A 135 -14.65 8.32 -12.20
C MET A 135 -14.47 9.32 -11.07
N ALA A 136 -13.68 9.00 -10.04
CA ALA A 136 -13.35 9.93 -8.96
C ALA A 136 -12.67 11.19 -9.52
N SER A 137 -11.67 11.03 -10.39
CA SER A 137 -10.97 12.11 -11.07
C SER A 137 -11.92 13.05 -11.81
N ARG A 138 -12.91 12.52 -12.53
CA ARG A 138 -13.94 13.35 -13.20
C ARG A 138 -14.86 14.09 -12.23
N VAL A 139 -15.25 13.48 -11.11
CA VAL A 139 -16.19 14.10 -10.16
C VAL A 139 -15.48 15.18 -9.32
N PHE A 140 -14.28 14.88 -8.82
CA PHE A 140 -13.52 15.77 -7.94
C PHE A 140 -12.59 16.73 -8.69
N GLY A 141 -12.36 16.56 -10.00
CA GLY A 141 -11.37 17.33 -10.76
C GLY A 141 -11.64 18.84 -10.87
N SER A 142 -12.82 19.31 -10.45
CA SER A 142 -13.13 20.75 -10.33
C SER A 142 -12.90 21.32 -8.93
N LYS A 143 -12.58 20.46 -7.94
CA LYS A 143 -12.32 20.83 -6.55
C LYS A 143 -10.82 20.91 -6.28
N PRO A 144 -10.37 21.83 -5.41
CA PRO A 144 -8.96 21.96 -5.03
C PRO A 144 -8.58 20.87 -4.00
N VAL A 145 -8.70 19.61 -4.40
CA VAL A 145 -8.50 18.45 -3.53
C VAL A 145 -7.55 17.44 -4.15
N GLU A 146 -6.71 16.83 -3.33
CA GLU A 146 -5.91 15.68 -3.72
C GLU A 146 -6.79 14.43 -3.81
N LEU A 147 -6.49 13.56 -4.78
CA LEU A 147 -7.05 12.22 -4.82
C LEU A 147 -6.00 11.22 -4.41
N SER A 148 -6.38 10.28 -3.56
CA SER A 148 -5.51 9.20 -3.13
C SER A 148 -6.23 7.86 -3.11
N ALA A 149 -5.48 6.76 -3.17
CA ALA A 149 -6.04 5.43 -2.98
C ALA A 149 -4.99 4.47 -2.43
N LYS A 150 -5.45 3.42 -1.75
CA LYS A 150 -4.57 2.50 -1.02
C LYS A 150 -4.24 1.27 -1.84
N VAL A 151 -2.98 0.83 -1.78
CA VAL A 151 -2.52 -0.47 -2.28
C VAL A 151 -2.17 -1.39 -1.10
N PRO A 152 -2.29 -2.71 -1.23
CA PRO A 152 -1.90 -3.61 -0.14
C PRO A 152 -0.37 -3.75 -0.04
N PHE A 153 0.10 -4.01 1.19
CA PHE A 153 1.51 -4.24 1.48
C PHE A 153 1.78 -5.71 1.83
N MET A 154 1.63 -6.58 0.83
CA MET A 154 1.71 -8.05 0.96
C MET A 154 3.18 -8.51 1.08
N HIS A 155 3.81 -8.24 2.22
CA HIS A 155 5.25 -8.45 2.39
C HIS A 155 5.64 -9.90 2.72
N TRP A 156 4.73 -10.73 3.22
CA TRP A 156 4.97 -12.14 3.48
C TRP A 156 4.99 -12.94 2.17
N TRP A 157 5.81 -13.99 2.10
CA TRP A 157 6.11 -14.72 0.85
C TRP A 157 6.68 -13.86 -0.29
N HIS A 158 7.06 -12.60 -0.03
CA HIS A 158 7.79 -11.76 -0.99
C HIS A 158 9.20 -12.29 -1.28
N GLY A 159 9.71 -13.29 -0.56
CA GLY A 159 10.95 -13.98 -0.88
C GLY A 159 10.77 -15.05 -1.95
N ALA A 160 9.59 -15.68 -2.01
CA ALA A 160 9.30 -16.80 -2.90
C ALA A 160 9.28 -16.36 -4.36
N GLN A 161 9.57 -17.27 -5.30
CA GLN A 161 9.50 -16.93 -6.72
C GLN A 161 8.06 -16.69 -7.17
N SER A 162 7.10 -17.44 -6.64
CA SER A 162 5.69 -17.36 -6.98
C SER A 162 4.96 -16.12 -6.44
N ARG A 163 5.49 -15.46 -5.39
CA ARG A 163 4.85 -14.31 -4.71
C ARG A 163 3.38 -14.56 -4.38
N PRO A 164 3.05 -15.66 -3.68
CA PRO A 164 1.67 -16.14 -3.57
C PRO A 164 0.75 -15.11 -2.91
N ALA A 165 1.19 -14.45 -1.83
CA ALA A 165 0.41 -13.43 -1.14
C ALA A 165 0.05 -12.25 -2.05
N GLU A 166 1.00 -11.77 -2.86
CA GLU A 166 0.76 -10.73 -3.88
C GLU A 166 -0.19 -11.26 -4.97
N ALA A 167 0.04 -12.47 -5.47
CA ALA A 167 -0.72 -13.09 -6.55
C ALA A 167 -2.21 -13.25 -6.20
N VAL A 168 -2.53 -13.82 -5.03
CA VAL A 168 -3.94 -13.99 -4.61
C VAL A 168 -4.63 -12.67 -4.29
N ALA A 169 -3.88 -11.64 -3.90
CA ALA A 169 -4.39 -10.28 -3.74
C ALA A 169 -4.64 -9.55 -5.07
N GLY A 170 -4.18 -10.12 -6.20
CA GLY A 170 -4.38 -9.59 -7.54
C GLY A 170 -3.18 -8.85 -8.12
N PHE A 171 -1.98 -9.05 -7.58
CA PHE A 171 -0.74 -8.46 -8.06
C PHE A 171 0.12 -9.52 -8.72
N TYR A 172 0.36 -9.39 -10.03
CA TYR A 172 1.11 -10.37 -10.80
C TYR A 172 2.24 -9.74 -11.61
N LYS A 173 3.35 -10.46 -11.69
CA LYS A 173 4.61 -10.06 -12.34
C LYS A 173 4.82 -10.76 -13.69
N SER A 174 3.98 -10.49 -14.67
CA SER A 174 4.15 -11.05 -16.02
C SER A 174 5.54 -10.70 -16.59
N ASN A 175 6.20 -11.66 -17.23
CA ASN A 175 7.52 -11.51 -17.86
C ASN A 175 8.61 -10.96 -16.92
N LYS A 176 8.55 -11.31 -15.61
CA LYS A 176 9.49 -10.84 -14.57
C LYS A 176 9.47 -9.31 -14.37
N LYS A 177 8.44 -8.61 -14.85
CA LYS A 177 8.27 -7.16 -14.65
C LYS A 177 7.52 -6.92 -13.33
N ASN A 178 7.88 -5.85 -12.64
CA ASN A 178 7.29 -5.44 -11.36
C ASN A 178 5.74 -5.35 -11.44
N GLY A 179 5.03 -6.17 -10.66
CA GLY A 179 3.56 -6.25 -10.64
C GLY A 179 2.83 -5.00 -10.15
N TYR A 180 3.52 -4.09 -9.45
CA TYR A 180 3.00 -2.78 -9.06
C TYR A 180 3.13 -1.74 -10.18
N SER A 181 3.92 -2.00 -11.22
CA SER A 181 4.16 -1.04 -12.30
C SER A 181 2.90 -0.67 -13.10
N PRO A 182 2.03 -1.62 -13.50
CA PRO A 182 0.76 -1.28 -14.15
C PRO A 182 -0.16 -0.46 -13.23
N VAL A 183 -0.18 -0.78 -11.92
CA VAL A 183 -0.99 -0.06 -10.93
C VAL A 183 -0.51 1.39 -10.79
N ALA A 184 0.81 1.60 -10.61
CA ALA A 184 1.39 2.93 -10.56
C ALA A 184 1.08 3.76 -11.82
N LYS A 185 1.06 3.13 -13.00
CA LYS A 185 0.66 3.79 -14.25
C LYS A 185 -0.79 4.29 -14.21
N VAL A 186 -1.73 3.45 -13.75
CA VAL A 186 -3.15 3.83 -13.61
C VAL A 186 -3.32 4.97 -12.60
N PHE A 187 -2.60 4.92 -11.48
CA PHE A 187 -2.63 5.98 -10.47
C PHE A 187 -2.15 7.32 -11.05
N ALA A 188 -1.00 7.32 -11.74
CA ALA A 188 -0.48 8.50 -12.41
C ALA A 188 -1.45 9.05 -13.47
N GLN A 189 -2.04 8.16 -14.28
CA GLN A 189 -2.99 8.54 -15.33
C GLN A 189 -4.20 9.33 -14.81
N HIS A 190 -4.67 9.02 -13.59
CA HIS A 190 -5.83 9.68 -12.98
C HIS A 190 -5.45 10.76 -11.96
N GLY A 191 -4.15 11.13 -11.87
CA GLY A 191 -3.66 12.12 -10.92
C GLY A 191 -3.79 11.70 -9.45
N CYS A 192 -3.88 10.40 -9.18
CA CYS A 192 -4.14 9.83 -7.87
C CYS A 192 -2.84 9.43 -7.15
N THR A 193 -2.70 9.86 -5.89
CA THR A 193 -1.59 9.52 -5.01
C THR A 193 -1.72 8.09 -4.49
N MET A 194 -0.65 7.30 -4.59
CA MET A 194 -0.60 5.93 -4.09
C MET A 194 -0.25 5.92 -2.60
N VAL A 195 -1.21 5.55 -1.76
CA VAL A 195 -1.00 5.37 -0.32
C VAL A 195 -0.47 3.96 -0.06
N VAL A 196 0.73 3.87 0.53
CA VAL A 196 1.39 2.61 0.88
C VAL A 196 1.35 2.45 2.40
N PRO A 197 0.60 1.47 2.93
CA PRO A 197 0.57 1.18 4.35
C PRO A 197 1.84 0.44 4.78
N GLY A 198 2.08 0.39 6.08
CA GLY A 198 3.17 -0.42 6.66
C GLY A 198 4.57 0.14 6.47
N MET A 199 4.71 1.46 6.39
CA MET A 199 6.01 2.15 6.34
C MET A 199 6.88 1.93 7.61
N ASP A 200 6.30 1.36 8.66
CA ASP A 200 6.91 0.94 9.91
C ASP A 200 7.29 -0.55 9.94
N VAL A 201 6.73 -1.40 9.06
CA VAL A 201 6.92 -2.85 9.13
C VAL A 201 8.37 -3.21 8.87
N CYS A 202 8.99 -3.92 9.81
CA CYS A 202 10.31 -4.52 9.69
C CYS A 202 10.21 -6.05 9.82
N MET A 203 11.22 -6.78 9.33
CA MET A 203 11.26 -8.23 9.49
C MET A 203 11.44 -8.61 10.96
N ASN A 204 10.49 -9.35 11.52
CA ASN A 204 10.64 -10.02 12.82
C ASN A 204 11.05 -11.51 12.68
N LYS A 205 11.33 -12.19 13.79
CA LYS A 205 11.78 -13.61 13.79
C LYS A 205 10.75 -14.57 13.17
N GLN A 206 9.46 -14.38 13.42
CA GLN A 206 8.38 -15.24 12.87
C GLN A 206 8.26 -15.08 11.34
N GLN A 207 8.46 -13.86 10.83
CA GLN A 207 8.41 -13.53 9.41
C GLN A 207 9.61 -14.01 8.59
N ARG A 208 10.68 -14.51 9.23
CA ARG A 208 11.82 -15.13 8.52
C ARG A 208 11.42 -16.43 7.84
N ASN A 209 10.54 -17.21 8.48
CA ASN A 209 10.11 -18.51 7.98
C ASN A 209 9.19 -18.38 6.75
N THR A 210 8.58 -17.22 6.53
CA THR A 210 7.72 -16.94 5.36
C THR A 210 8.46 -16.22 4.25
N GLY A 211 9.78 -16.06 4.35
CA GLY A 211 10.57 -15.29 3.38
C GLY A 211 10.07 -13.83 3.24
N SER A 212 9.49 -13.26 4.30
CA SER A 212 8.98 -11.88 4.27
C SER A 212 10.07 -10.89 3.85
N SER A 213 9.74 -9.86 3.07
CA SER A 213 10.72 -8.88 2.59
C SER A 213 10.11 -7.47 2.40
N PRO A 214 9.67 -6.80 3.48
CA PRO A 214 9.00 -5.50 3.43
C PRO A 214 9.86 -4.40 2.81
N ASP A 215 11.17 -4.34 3.09
CA ASP A 215 12.07 -3.33 2.51
C ASP A 215 12.14 -3.45 0.97
N LYS A 216 12.30 -4.68 0.46
CA LYS A 216 12.36 -4.94 -0.98
C LYS A 216 11.04 -4.58 -1.66
N LEU A 217 9.92 -4.93 -1.02
CA LEU A 217 8.59 -4.59 -1.50
C LEU A 217 8.40 -3.07 -1.58
N LEU A 218 8.77 -2.33 -0.53
CA LEU A 218 8.65 -0.87 -0.52
C LEU A 218 9.50 -0.22 -1.62
N VAL A 219 10.75 -0.68 -1.80
CA VAL A 219 11.62 -0.23 -2.90
C VAL A 219 11.00 -0.54 -4.27
N GLN A 220 10.38 -1.72 -4.42
CA GLN A 220 9.70 -2.11 -5.65
C GLN A 220 8.52 -1.17 -5.96
N ILE A 221 7.70 -0.82 -4.96
CA ILE A 221 6.57 0.11 -5.13
C ILE A 221 7.08 1.53 -5.45
N LYS A 222 8.05 2.06 -4.68
CA LYS A 222 8.67 3.37 -4.94
C LYS A 222 9.24 3.45 -6.37
N ASN A 223 9.92 2.41 -6.83
CA ASN A 223 10.46 2.35 -8.20
C ASN A 223 9.37 2.32 -9.28
N ALA A 224 8.24 1.65 -9.03
CA ALA A 224 7.10 1.66 -9.94
C ALA A 224 6.47 3.05 -10.05
N CYS A 225 6.24 3.72 -8.91
CA CYS A 225 5.71 5.08 -8.88
C CYS A 225 6.63 6.07 -9.58
N ARG A 226 7.93 6.03 -9.28
CA ARG A 226 8.94 6.89 -9.91
C ARG A 226 8.96 6.75 -11.43
N ARG A 227 8.88 5.52 -11.94
CA ARG A 227 8.89 5.24 -13.38
C ARG A 227 7.71 5.90 -14.12
N HIS A 228 6.55 5.97 -13.49
CA HIS A 228 5.31 6.46 -14.12
C HIS A 228 4.90 7.86 -13.65
N GLY A 229 5.64 8.48 -12.74
CA GLY A 229 5.30 9.80 -12.19
C GLY A 229 4.13 9.79 -11.20
N ALA A 230 3.78 8.64 -10.62
CA ALA A 230 2.75 8.58 -9.57
C ALA A 230 3.31 9.14 -8.26
N ARG A 231 2.53 9.96 -7.54
CA ARG A 231 2.89 10.38 -6.17
C ARG A 231 2.71 9.22 -5.19
N ILE A 232 3.47 9.24 -4.10
CA ILE A 232 3.36 8.26 -3.01
C ILE A 232 2.98 8.97 -1.72
N ALA A 233 2.19 8.32 -0.88
CA ALA A 233 1.93 8.70 0.50
C ALA A 233 2.12 7.48 1.41
N GLY A 234 2.32 7.70 2.71
CA GLY A 234 2.61 6.63 3.67
C GLY A 234 1.57 6.49 4.78
N GLU A 235 1.39 5.27 5.27
CA GLU A 235 0.77 5.00 6.57
C GLU A 235 1.61 3.99 7.35
N ASN A 236 1.49 3.96 8.67
CA ASN A 236 1.93 2.81 9.46
C ASN A 236 0.91 1.65 9.35
N ALA A 237 1.34 0.43 9.65
CA ALA A 237 0.54 -0.79 9.51
C ALA A 237 -0.65 -0.80 10.48
N SER A 238 -0.40 -0.59 11.77
CA SER A 238 -1.40 -0.55 12.84
C SER A 238 -0.79 -0.03 14.14
N LEU A 239 -1.57 0.66 14.97
CA LEU A 239 -1.12 1.16 16.27
C LEU A 239 -0.61 0.04 17.18
N VAL A 240 -1.24 -1.14 17.13
CA VAL A 240 -0.86 -2.33 17.92
C VAL A 240 0.57 -2.81 17.61
N MET A 241 1.08 -2.50 16.42
CA MET A 241 2.44 -2.85 16.00
C MET A 241 3.40 -1.68 16.00
N THR A 242 2.90 -0.46 15.83
CA THR A 242 3.73 0.74 15.82
C THR A 242 4.11 1.09 17.24
N HIS A 243 5.07 0.34 17.76
CA HIS A 243 5.80 0.72 18.95
C HIS A 243 6.64 1.95 18.65
N THR A 244 6.99 2.70 19.70
CA THR A 244 7.89 3.87 19.60
C THR A 244 9.23 3.54 18.93
N SER A 245 9.68 2.27 19.03
CA SER A 245 10.85 1.73 18.32
C SER A 245 10.73 1.74 16.79
N SER A 246 9.52 1.94 16.25
CA SER A 246 9.25 2.01 14.82
C SER A 246 9.46 3.41 14.24
N PHE A 247 9.46 4.46 15.07
CA PHE A 247 9.57 5.85 14.62
C PHE A 247 10.85 6.15 13.81
N PRO A 248 12.05 5.65 14.18
CA PRO A 248 13.25 5.86 13.36
C PRO A 248 13.10 5.29 11.94
N ARG A 249 12.42 4.14 11.82
CA ARG A 249 12.15 3.51 10.53
C ARG A 249 11.14 4.27 9.70
N ILE A 250 10.05 4.75 10.32
CA ILE A 250 9.09 5.63 9.66
C ILE A 250 9.80 6.90 9.17
N LYS A 251 10.58 7.56 10.04
CA LYS A 251 11.39 8.74 9.70
C LYS A 251 12.29 8.44 8.50
N SER A 252 13.02 7.33 8.52
CA SER A 252 13.88 6.94 7.40
C SER A 252 13.11 6.76 6.08
N ASN A 253 11.93 6.14 6.15
CA ASN A 253 11.08 5.90 4.97
C ASN A 253 10.40 7.17 4.42
N ILE A 254 10.24 8.21 5.25
CA ILE A 254 9.71 9.53 4.89
C ILE A 254 10.83 10.47 4.41
N VAL A 255 11.86 10.67 5.23
CA VAL A 255 12.87 11.73 5.10
C VAL A 255 14.06 11.30 4.23
N THR A 256 14.56 10.09 4.45
CA THR A 256 15.75 9.53 3.79
C THR A 256 15.43 8.81 2.47
N ALA A 257 14.20 8.96 1.97
CA ALA A 257 13.80 8.40 0.68
C ALA A 257 14.40 9.23 -0.48
N GLU A 258 15.72 9.13 -0.69
CA GLU A 258 16.54 9.92 -1.64
C GLU A 258 15.97 10.01 -3.06
N LEU A 259 15.10 9.08 -3.46
CA LEU A 259 14.56 9.01 -4.82
C LEU A 259 13.03 9.19 -4.91
N MET A 260 12.29 9.10 -3.80
CA MET A 260 10.83 9.26 -3.80
C MET A 260 10.26 9.47 -2.39
N ARG A 261 10.13 10.74 -1.99
CA ARG A 261 9.55 11.12 -0.70
C ARG A 261 8.02 11.06 -0.73
N PRO A 262 7.37 10.55 0.33
CA PRO A 262 5.92 10.66 0.48
C PRO A 262 5.45 12.11 0.53
N THR A 263 4.34 12.41 -0.14
CA THR A 263 3.72 13.75 -0.10
C THR A 263 3.02 14.03 1.21
N PHE A 264 2.46 13.01 1.84
CA PHE A 264 1.91 13.05 3.19
C PHE A 264 2.08 11.69 3.87
N PHE A 265 1.95 11.71 5.19
CA PHE A 265 1.95 10.52 6.03
C PHE A 265 0.75 10.55 6.97
N THR A 266 -0.03 9.46 7.02
CA THR A 266 -1.17 9.33 7.94
C THR A 266 -0.86 8.33 9.04
N TYR A 267 -0.79 8.81 10.28
CA TYR A 267 -0.59 7.96 11.45
C TYR A 267 -1.90 7.30 11.89
N ARG A 268 -1.89 5.98 12.01
CA ARG A 268 -3.01 5.10 12.36
C ARG A 268 -2.76 4.48 13.74
N ARG A 269 -3.55 4.78 14.76
CA ARG A 269 -4.75 5.64 14.78
C ARG A 269 -4.85 6.33 16.14
N MET A 270 -5.50 7.47 16.18
CA MET A 270 -5.94 8.10 17.42
C MET A 270 -6.80 7.13 18.27
N GLY A 271 -6.55 7.11 19.57
CA GLY A 271 -7.21 6.24 20.53
C GLY A 271 -6.57 6.40 21.92
N ALA A 272 -7.10 5.72 22.93
CA ALA A 272 -6.58 5.81 24.30
C ALA A 272 -5.08 5.43 24.38
N GLU A 273 -4.68 4.38 23.67
CA GLU A 273 -3.28 3.93 23.60
C GLU A 273 -2.36 4.97 22.92
N PHE A 274 -2.84 5.64 21.86
CA PHE A 274 -2.07 6.69 21.18
C PHE A 274 -1.72 7.86 22.10
N PHE A 275 -2.65 8.22 22.99
CA PHE A 275 -2.49 9.29 23.98
C PHE A 275 -1.91 8.80 25.32
N SER A 276 -1.41 7.56 25.39
CA SER A 276 -0.82 7.05 26.62
C SER A 276 0.48 7.80 26.97
N PRO A 277 0.85 7.88 28.25
CA PRO A 277 2.12 8.47 28.68
C PRO A 277 3.36 7.82 28.05
N GLU A 278 3.26 6.56 27.63
CA GLU A 278 4.34 5.80 27.01
C GLU A 278 4.48 6.07 25.51
N HIS A 279 3.40 6.46 24.83
CA HIS A 279 3.37 6.63 23.38
C HIS A 279 3.38 8.11 22.95
N TRP A 280 2.60 8.98 23.59
CA TRP A 280 2.40 10.35 23.15
C TRP A 280 3.68 11.22 23.16
N PRO A 281 4.51 11.21 24.23
CA PRO A 281 5.74 12.02 24.23
C PRO A 281 6.73 11.60 23.12
N PRO A 282 7.03 10.30 22.93
CA PRO A 282 7.87 9.86 21.80
C PRO A 282 7.27 10.17 20.42
N PHE A 283 5.93 10.12 20.29
CA PHE A 283 5.27 10.50 19.03
C PHE A 283 5.48 11.98 18.72
N MET A 284 5.37 12.86 19.72
CA MET A 284 5.62 14.29 19.55
C MET A 284 7.07 14.58 19.15
N GLU A 285 8.04 13.87 19.75
CA GLU A 285 9.45 13.95 19.35
C GLU A 285 9.65 13.47 17.90
N PHE A 286 9.04 12.35 17.54
CA PHE A 286 9.04 11.85 16.16
C PHE A 286 8.50 12.90 15.18
N VAL A 287 7.34 13.51 15.45
CA VAL A 287 6.75 14.55 14.59
C VAL A 287 7.70 15.74 14.45
N ARG A 288 8.29 16.23 15.56
CA ARG A 288 9.29 17.31 15.51
C ARG A 288 10.48 16.93 14.64
N SER A 289 10.99 15.71 14.76
CA SER A 289 12.14 15.24 13.97
C SER A 289 11.86 15.12 12.47
N VAL A 290 10.59 14.91 12.08
CA VAL A 290 10.17 14.83 10.67
C VAL A 290 9.90 16.21 10.08
N VAL A 291 9.27 17.10 10.87
CA VAL A 291 8.82 18.42 10.39
C VAL A 291 9.91 19.48 10.49
N CYS A 292 10.67 19.50 11.59
CA CYS A 292 11.63 20.56 11.89
C CYS A 292 13.07 20.24 11.44
N GLY A 293 13.35 18.99 11.02
CA GLY A 293 14.72 18.51 10.82
C GLY A 293 15.41 18.14 12.14
N GLU A 294 16.63 17.60 12.04
CA GLU A 294 17.49 17.42 13.23
C GLU A 294 17.95 18.80 13.71
N TRP A 295 17.82 19.06 15.01
CA TRP A 295 18.54 20.19 15.61
C TRP A 295 19.99 19.75 15.65
N ASP A 296 20.85 20.40 14.88
CA ASP A 296 22.29 20.28 15.12
C ASP A 296 22.51 20.82 16.54
N GLU A 297 22.81 19.92 17.49
CA GLU A 297 23.14 20.27 18.89
C GLU A 297 24.44 21.08 19.01
N ASP A 298 25.06 21.46 17.90
CA ASP A 298 26.31 22.21 17.85
C ASP A 298 26.16 23.70 18.23
N ASP A 299 24.94 24.25 18.27
CA ASP A 299 24.74 25.68 18.56
C ASP A 299 24.67 26.04 20.06
N GLU A 300 24.72 25.05 20.98
CA GLU A 300 24.82 25.33 22.43
C GLU A 300 26.26 25.52 22.92
N THR A 301 27.28 25.20 22.11
CA THR A 301 28.69 25.38 22.52
C THR A 301 29.33 26.68 22.04
N ALA A 302 28.68 27.43 21.13
CA ALA A 302 29.20 28.70 20.62
C ALA A 302 28.91 29.91 21.52
N ALA A 303 27.98 29.80 22.48
CA ALA A 303 27.56 30.91 23.34
C ALA A 303 28.30 31.01 24.70
N ALA A 304 29.18 30.07 25.03
CA ALA A 304 29.81 29.99 26.36
C ALA A 304 31.31 30.38 26.41
N VAL A 305 31.91 30.84 25.31
CA VAL A 305 33.33 31.23 25.29
C VAL A 305 33.53 32.60 24.66
N SER A 306 33.01 33.65 25.29
CA SER A 306 33.51 35.01 25.12
C SER A 306 32.82 35.95 26.11
N THR A 307 33.34 36.05 27.34
CA THR A 307 33.40 37.29 28.13
C THR A 307 33.89 36.98 29.55
N TYR A 308 35.19 36.77 29.74
CA TYR A 308 35.88 37.08 31.00
C TYR A 308 37.38 37.22 30.70
N ASP A 309 37.77 38.32 30.07
CA ASP A 309 39.06 38.93 30.36
C ASP A 309 39.04 40.41 29.99
N GLU A 310 39.75 41.20 30.79
CA GLU A 310 39.99 42.65 30.70
C GLU A 310 38.92 43.60 31.27
N LEU A 311 38.98 43.79 32.59
CA LEU A 311 38.67 45.08 33.21
C LEU A 311 39.97 45.72 33.74
N PRO A 312 40.41 46.89 33.23
CA PRO A 312 41.41 47.70 33.91
C PRO A 312 40.77 48.46 35.08
N GLN A 313 41.39 48.38 36.24
CA GLN A 313 41.13 49.25 37.40
C GLN A 313 41.49 50.71 37.07
N PRO A 314 40.68 51.70 37.51
CA PRO A 314 41.34 52.91 38.02
C PRO A 314 40.64 53.65 39.19
N VAL A 315 41.51 54.05 40.13
CA VAL A 315 41.53 55.08 41.20
C VAL A 315 40.57 54.95 42.38
#